data_AF-A0A4R0P4D1-F1
#
_entry.id   AF-A0A4R0P4D1-F1
#
_cell.length_a   1.000
_cell.length_b   1.000
_cell.length_c   1.000
_cell.angle_alpha   90.00
_cell.angle_beta   90.00
_cell.angle_gamma   90.00
#
_symmetry.space_group_name_H-M   'P 1'
#
loop_
_entity.id
_entity.type
_entity.pdbx_description
1 polymer ?
#
loop_
_entity_poly.entity_id
_entity_poly.type
_entity_poly.pdbx_seq_one_letter_code
_entity_poly.pdbx_strand_id
1 'polypeptide(L)' 'MSIEELKIEIAKKVFETDDENLLSELDMLLSSNEKVVLEDLPKHVQEGIKRGLKQAEEGKLIPYDEVKKRLSQKWS' A
#
# COMPACT_ATOMS: atom_id res chain seq x y z
N MET A 1 -9.49 25.64 4.20
CA MET A 1 -8.36 25.27 5.05
C MET A 1 -7.13 25.16 4.15
N SER A 2 -6.03 25.82 4.48
CA SER A 2 -4.76 25.67 3.77
C SER A 2 -4.06 24.36 4.16
N ILE A 3 -3.03 23.97 3.40
CA ILE A 3 -2.21 22.80 3.73
C ILE A 3 -1.49 23.02 5.06
N GLU A 4 -1.07 24.25 5.34
CA GLU A 4 -0.42 24.65 6.58
C GLU A 4 -1.37 24.51 7.77
N GLU A 5 -2.62 24.96 7.63
CA GLU A 5 -3.66 24.81 8.66
C GLU A 5 -3.95 23.33 8.95
N LEU A 6 -4.03 22.49 7.91
CA LEU A 6 -4.26 21.06 8.05
C LEU A 6 -3.10 20.35 8.78
N LYS A 7 -1.84 20.69 8.46
CA LYS A 7 -0.67 20.14 9.15
C LYS A 7 -0.69 20.46 10.64
N ILE A 8 -1.06 21.69 11.00
CA ILE A 8 -1.17 22.12 12.40
C ILE A 8 -2.27 21.33 13.11
N GLU A 9 -3.42 21.10 12.47
CA GLU A 9 -4.51 20.33 13.06
C GLU A 9 -4.13 18.86 13.31
N ILE A 10 -3.45 18.22 12.36
CA ILE A 10 -2.94 16.85 12.51
C ILE A 10 -1.93 16.79 13.66
N ALA A 11 -0.97 17.72 13.73
CA ALA A 11 0.01 17.76 14.79
C ALA A 11 -0.64 17.86 16.18
N LYS A 12 -1.67 18.71 16.34
CA LYS A 12 -2.42 18.81 17.60
C LYS A 12 -3.07 17.48 17.99
N LYS A 13 -3.76 16.83 17.07
CA LYS A 13 -4.39 15.52 17.33
C LYS A 13 -3.39 14.44 17.72
N VAL A 14 -2.18 14.48 17.14
CA VAL A 14 -1.07 13.57 17.50
C VAL A 14 -0.55 13.85 18.91
N PHE A 15 -0.46 15.11 19.34
CA PHE A 15 -0.04 15.46 20.70
C PHE A 15 -1.11 15.17 21.76
N GLU A 16 -2.38 15.11 21.39
CA GLU A 16 -3.50 14.90 22.30
C GLU A 16 -3.87 13.42 22.49
N THR A 17 -3.37 12.52 21.65
CA THR A 17 -3.72 11.09 21.68
C THR A 17 -2.63 10.25 22.33
N ASP A 18 -3.03 9.33 23.21
CA ASP A 18 -2.15 8.31 23.81
C ASP A 18 -2.35 6.92 23.17
N ASP A 19 -3.19 6.80 22.13
CA ASP A 19 -3.43 5.54 21.42
C ASP A 19 -2.20 5.15 20.56
N GLU A 20 -1.35 4.27 21.12
CA GLU A 20 -0.14 3.78 20.47
C GLU A 20 -0.40 3.10 19.11
N ASN A 21 -1.54 2.42 18.92
CA ASN A 21 -1.86 1.76 17.65
C ASN A 21 -2.13 2.80 16.55
N LEU A 22 -2.93 3.82 16.87
CA LEU A 22 -3.21 4.91 15.93
C LEU A 22 -1.94 5.68 15.55
N LEU A 23 -1.06 5.94 16.53
CA LEU A 23 0.22 6.60 16.29
C LEU A 23 1.14 5.74 15.42
N SER A 24 1.18 4.42 15.63
CA SER A 24 1.95 3.49 14.81
C SER A 24 1.44 3.43 13.37
N GLU A 25 0.13 3.34 13.16
CA GLU A 25 -0.46 3.37 11.81
C GLU A 25 -0.16 4.69 11.08
N LEU A 26 -0.26 5.82 11.78
CA LEU A 26 0.06 7.13 11.21
C LEU A 26 1.54 7.23 10.81
N ASP A 27 2.46 6.77 11.67
CA ASP A 27 3.89 6.73 11.36
C ASP A 27 4.17 5.85 10.13
N MET A 28 3.52 4.69 10.04
CA MET A 28 3.61 3.83 8.86
C MET A 28 3.11 4.55 7.61
N LEU A 29 1.99 5.27 7.65
CA LEU A 29 1.44 6.01 6.51
C LEU A 29 2.34 7.18 6.07
N LEU A 30 2.95 7.88 7.03
CA LEU A 30 3.86 8.98 6.75
C LEU A 30 5.23 8.49 6.23
N SER A 31 5.69 7.34 6.73
CA SER A 31 6.95 6.70 6.34
C SER A 31 6.84 5.88 5.06
N SER A 32 5.67 5.31 4.75
CA SER A 32 5.39 4.58 3.50
C SER A 32 5.25 5.50 2.29
N ASN A 33 5.43 6.81 2.48
CA ASN A 33 5.66 7.75 1.39
C ASN A 33 7.13 7.77 0.93
N GLU A 34 8.01 6.92 1.48
CA GLU A 34 9.11 6.39 0.70
C GLU A 34 8.50 5.70 -0.52
N LYS A 35 8.51 6.41 -1.66
CA LYS A 35 8.15 5.83 -2.95
C LYS A 35 8.82 4.46 -3.02
N VAL A 36 8.04 3.40 -3.20
CA VAL A 36 8.61 2.08 -3.49
C VAL A 36 9.42 2.24 -4.77
N VAL A 37 10.73 2.37 -4.61
CA VAL A 37 11.68 2.44 -5.71
C VAL A 37 11.83 1.00 -6.18
N LEU A 38 11.37 0.71 -7.40
CA LEU A 38 11.37 -0.65 -7.95
C LEU A 38 12.78 -1.26 -7.89
N GLU A 39 13.81 -0.43 -8.07
CA GLU A 39 15.22 -0.77 -8.05
C GLU A 39 15.72 -1.26 -6.68
N ASP A 40 15.07 -0.86 -5.58
CA ASP A 40 15.46 -1.21 -4.21
C ASP A 40 14.88 -2.56 -3.74
N LEU A 41 13.92 -3.12 -4.49
CA LEU A 41 13.32 -4.41 -4.17
C LEU A 41 14.25 -5.59 -4.51
N PRO A 42 14.13 -6.75 -3.83
CA PRO A 42 14.85 -7.95 -4.24
C PRO A 42 14.58 -8.33 -5.70
N LYS A 43 15.60 -8.82 -6.42
CA LYS A 43 15.49 -9.14 -7.87
C LYS A 43 14.27 -9.98 -8.23
N HIS A 44 13.96 -11.02 -7.46
CA HIS A 44 12.82 -11.90 -7.71
C HIS A 44 11.47 -11.16 -7.62
N VAL A 45 11.37 -10.14 -6.74
CA VAL A 45 10.20 -9.28 -6.60
C VAL A 45 10.11 -8.33 -7.80
N GLN A 46 11.22 -7.69 -8.18
CA GLN A 46 11.27 -6.83 -9.38
C GLN A 46 10.82 -7.58 -10.63
N GLU A 47 11.33 -8.79 -10.83
CA GLU A 47 10.95 -9.66 -11.94
C GLU A 47 9.47 -10.04 -11.88
N GLY A 48 8.94 -10.32 -10.69
CA GLY A 48 7.52 -10.58 -10.46
C GLY A 48 6.65 -9.41 -10.92
N ILE A 49 7.00 -8.20 -10.50
CA ILE A 49 6.29 -6.97 -10.88
C ILE A 49 6.37 -6.74 -12.39
N LYS A 50 7.57 -6.82 -12.99
CA LYS A 50 7.77 -6.65 -14.44
C LYS A 50 6.96 -7.66 -15.25
N ARG A 51 6.89 -8.92 -14.79
CA ARG A 51 6.05 -9.96 -15.42
C ARG A 51 4.57 -9.61 -15.32
N GLY A 52 4.10 -9.17 -14.16
CA GLY A 52 2.70 -8.78 -13.95
C GLY A 52 2.28 -7.61 -14.85
N LEU A 53 3.12 -6.58 -14.98
CA LEU A 53 2.88 -5.45 -15.87
C LEU A 53 2.77 -5.90 -17.33
N LYS A 54 3.70 -6.73 -17.80
CA LYS A 54 3.66 -7.29 -19.16
C LYS A 54 2.40 -8.14 -19.40
N GLN A 55 1.98 -8.95 -18.42
CA GLN A 55 0.75 -9.73 -18.54
C GLN A 55 -0.48 -8.83 -18.67
N ALA A 56 -0.52 -7.70 -17.95
CA ALA A 56 -1.61 -6.74 -18.06
C ALA A 56 -1.65 -6.07 -19.43
N GLU A 57 -0.50 -5.65 -19.96
CA GLU A 57 -0.38 -5.11 -21.34
C GLU A 57 -0.84 -6.11 -22.40
N GLU A 58 -0.54 -7.39 -22.21
CA GLU A 58 -0.96 -8.48 -23.10
C GLU A 58 -2.42 -8.93 -22.86
N GLY A 59 -3.15 -8.31 -21.94
CA GLY A 59 -4.54 -8.67 -21.60
C GLY A 59 -4.69 -10.02 -20.89
N LYS A 60 -3.59 -10.59 -20.37
CA LYS A 60 -3.55 -11.86 -19.62
C LYS A 60 -4.00 -11.67 -18.18
N LEU A 61 -5.17 -11.06 -18.01
CA LEU A 61 -5.80 -10.79 -16.73
C LEU A 61 -6.83 -11.89 -16.39
N ILE A 62 -7.11 -12.03 -15.10
CA ILE A 62 -8.16 -12.93 -14.61
C ILE A 62 -9.31 -12.05 -14.09
N PRO A 63 -10.57 -12.31 -14.46
CA PRO A 63 -11.71 -11.59 -13.90
C PRO A 63 -11.76 -11.67 -12.38
N TYR A 64 -12.19 -10.59 -11.74
CA TYR A 64 -12.24 -10.48 -10.28
C TYR A 64 -12.99 -11.64 -9.61
N ASP A 65 -14.17 -12.01 -10.12
CA ASP A 65 -14.99 -13.08 -9.55
C ASP A 65 -14.29 -14.45 -9.59
N GLU A 66 -13.53 -14.71 -10.64
CA GLU A 66 -12.75 -15.93 -10.81
C GLU A 66 -11.56 -15.97 -9.84
N VAL A 67 -10.89 -14.82 -9.60
CA VAL A 67 -9.84 -14.71 -8.57
C VAL A 67 -10.42 -15.01 -7.18
N LYS A 68 -11.56 -14.40 -6.85
CA LYS A 68 -12.21 -14.58 -5.55
C LYS A 68 -12.57 -16.05 -5.29
N LYS A 69 -13.14 -16.72 -6.29
CA LYS A 69 -13.47 -18.16 -6.23
C LYS A 69 -12.24 -19.03 -5.99
N ARG A 70 -11.12 -18.78 -6.67
CA ARG A 70 -9.88 -19.56 -6.50
C ARG A 70 -9.29 -19.38 -5.11
N LEU A 71 -9.30 -18.15 -4.59
CA LEU A 71 -8.75 -17.86 -3.26
C LEU A 71 -9.58 -18.53 -2.16
N SER A 72 -10.92 -18.50 -2.26
CA SER A 72 -11.76 -19.18 -1.28
C SER A 72 -11.53 -20.69 -1.29
N GLN A 73 -11.37 -21.32 -2.47
CA GLN A 73 -11.12 -22.77 -2.58
C GLN A 73 -9.74 -23.20 -2.08
N LYS A 74 -8.72 -22.35 -2.20
CA LYS A 74 -7.35 -22.69 -1.81
C LYS A 74 -7.10 -22.60 -0.29
N TRP A 75 -7.88 -21.79 0.40
CA TRP A 75 -7.71 -21.49 1.83
C TRP A 75 -8.98 -21.75 2.66
N SER A 76 -9.94 -22.51 2.12
CA SER A 76 -11.02 -23.15 2.90
C SER A 76 -10.58 -24.53 3.37
#